data_AF-A0A536JQ14-F1
#
_entry.id   AF-A0A536JQ14-F1
#
_cell.length_a   1.000
_cell.length_b   1.000
_cell.length_c   1.000
_cell.angle_alpha   90.00
_cell.angle_beta   90.00
_cell.angle_gamma   90.00
#
_symmetry.space_group_name_H-M   'P 1'
#
loop_
_entity.id
_entity.type
_entity.pdbx_description
1 polymer ?
#
loop_
_entity_poly.entity_id
_entity_poly.type
_entity_poly.pdbx_seq_one_letter_code
_entity_poly.pdbx_strand_id
1 'polypeptide(L)'
;MEADIAGRVSGLAPTLMQLTGCGALCAAKVVGEAAGVSRFRSKAAFAMNNGTAPVPASSGNQMRHRLNRGGNRQLNAAMHRIAVTQLSRPGPAKDYVARRLANGNTKTEA
;
A
#
# COMPACT_ATOMS: atom_id res chain seq x y z
N MET A 1 -9.40 23.74 7.05
CA MET A 1 -9.81 22.43 6.48
C MET A 1 -8.64 21.44 6.39
N GLU A 2 -7.59 21.68 5.59
CA GLU A 2 -6.46 20.72 5.50
C GLU A 2 -5.60 20.66 6.77
N ALA A 3 -5.32 21.81 7.39
CA ALA A 3 -4.64 21.88 8.69
C ALA A 3 -5.42 21.12 9.79
N ASP A 4 -6.75 21.20 9.78
CA ASP A 4 -7.62 20.49 10.73
C ASP A 4 -7.55 18.98 10.54
N ILE A 5 -7.47 18.52 9.29
CA ILE A 5 -7.28 17.11 8.95
C ILE A 5 -5.91 16.64 9.43
N ALA A 6 -4.86 17.42 9.19
CA ALA A 6 -3.51 17.09 9.66
C ALA A 6 -3.44 16.93 11.19
N GLY A 7 -4.06 17.85 11.93
CA GLY A 7 -4.14 17.78 13.39
C GLY A 7 -4.86 16.52 13.89
N ARG A 8 -6.03 16.21 13.33
CA ARG A 8 -6.83 15.02 13.70
C ARG A 8 -6.10 13.72 13.38
N VAL A 9 -5.52 13.62 12.19
CA VAL A 9 -4.84 12.39 11.74
C VAL A 9 -3.55 12.15 12.50
N SER A 10 -2.82 13.21 12.89
CA SER A 10 -1.61 13.07 13.70
C SER A 10 -1.92 12.45 15.08
N GLY A 11 -3.08 12.74 15.66
CA GLY A 11 -3.53 12.08 16.89
C GLY A 11 -4.00 10.65 16.68
N LEU A 12 -4.73 10.38 15.59
CA LEU A 12 -5.33 9.06 15.34
C LEU A 12 -4.34 8.02 14.78
N ALA A 13 -3.39 8.45 13.95
CA ALA A 13 -2.46 7.58 13.24
C ALA A 13 -1.08 8.24 13.08
N PRO A 14 -0.37 8.53 14.20
CA PRO A 14 0.93 9.20 14.16
C PRO A 14 1.97 8.43 13.35
N THR A 15 1.88 7.09 13.32
CA THR A 15 2.79 6.23 12.55
C THR A 15 2.62 6.39 11.04
N LEU A 16 1.42 6.71 10.54
CA LEU A 16 1.23 6.99 9.12
C LEU A 16 1.92 8.29 8.72
N MET A 17 1.90 9.29 9.59
CA MET A 17 2.56 10.59 9.34
C MET A 17 4.09 10.49 9.26
N GLN A 18 4.68 9.41 9.79
CA GLN A 18 6.12 9.14 9.69
C GLN A 18 6.52 8.45 8.38
N LEU A 19 5.54 7.92 7.62
CA LEU A 19 5.82 7.25 6.36
C LEU A 19 6.15 8.27 5.27
N THR A 20 7.32 8.09 4.65
CA THR A 20 7.66 8.84 3.43
C THR A 20 6.59 8.62 2.38
N GLY A 21 6.03 9.71 1.84
CA GLY A 21 4.93 9.67 0.86
C GLY A 21 3.52 9.61 1.44
N CYS A 22 3.37 9.59 2.77
CA CYS A 22 2.07 9.64 3.43
C CYS A 22 1.82 11.02 4.05
N GLY A 23 1.29 11.94 3.25
CA GLY A 23 0.81 13.25 3.75
C GLY A 23 -0.53 13.14 4.47
N ALA A 24 -0.96 14.22 5.14
CA ALA A 24 -2.17 14.27 5.95
C ALA A 24 -3.43 13.75 5.23
N LEU A 25 -3.67 14.16 3.98
CA LEU A 25 -4.82 13.68 3.20
C LEU A 25 -4.72 12.19 2.83
N CYS A 26 -3.51 11.68 2.61
CA CYS A 26 -3.28 10.26 2.32
C CYS A 26 -3.52 9.43 3.59
N ALA A 27 -2.99 9.88 4.73
CA ALA A 27 -3.20 9.25 6.02
C ALA A 27 -4.68 9.30 6.44
N ALA A 28 -5.37 10.43 6.23
CA ALA A 28 -6.81 10.55 6.45
C ALA A 28 -7.60 9.52 5.65
N LYS A 29 -7.26 9.35 4.36
CA LYS A 29 -7.87 8.36 3.48
C LYS A 29 -7.63 6.94 3.98
N VAL A 30 -6.40 6.62 4.42
CA VAL A 30 -6.10 5.30 4.99
C VAL A 30 -6.94 5.04 6.25
N VAL A 31 -7.00 6.00 7.17
CA VAL A 31 -7.76 5.88 8.41
C VAL A 31 -9.26 5.72 8.13
N GLY A 32 -9.82 6.57 7.28
CA GLY A 32 -11.25 6.57 6.94
C GLY A 32 -11.69 5.30 6.21
N GLU A 33 -10.97 4.92 5.15
CA GLU A 33 -11.32 3.76 4.32
C GLU A 33 -11.03 2.42 5.04
N ALA A 34 -10.03 2.38 5.92
CA ALA A 34 -9.79 1.20 6.74
C ALA A 34 -10.89 1.01 7.78
N ALA A 35 -11.55 2.08 8.25
CA ALA A 35 -12.56 2.06 9.30
C ALA A 35 -12.11 1.29 10.56
N GLY A 36 -10.84 1.49 10.95
CA GLY A 36 -10.17 0.77 12.04
C GLY A 36 -9.44 -0.48 11.56
N VAL A 37 -8.11 -0.46 11.63
CA VAL A 37 -7.27 -1.60 11.16
C VAL A 37 -7.42 -2.86 12.02
N SER A 38 -7.86 -2.72 13.27
CA SER A 38 -8.09 -3.84 14.19
C SER A 38 -9.24 -4.76 13.75
N ARG A 39 -10.13 -4.32 12.85
CA ARG A 39 -11.22 -5.16 12.32
C ARG A 39 -10.73 -6.28 11.40
N PHE A 40 -9.50 -6.19 10.90
CA PHE A 40 -8.93 -7.20 10.01
C PHE A 40 -8.24 -8.29 10.84
N ARG A 41 -8.68 -9.54 10.66
CA ARG A 41 -8.11 -10.69 11.39
C ARG A 41 -6.63 -10.97 11.07
N SER A 42 -6.11 -10.42 9.96
CA SER A 42 -4.71 -10.57 9.56
C SER A 42 -4.27 -9.52 8.55
N LYS A 43 -2.95 -9.40 8.36
CA LYS A 43 -2.34 -8.59 7.30
C LYS A 43 -2.80 -9.01 5.91
N ALA A 44 -3.00 -10.32 5.67
CA ALA A 44 -3.52 -10.82 4.40
C ALA A 44 -4.98 -10.40 4.14
N ALA A 45 -5.82 -10.41 5.17
CA ALA A 45 -7.19 -9.90 5.06
C ALA A 45 -7.20 -8.40 4.75
N PHE A 46 -6.32 -7.62 5.37
CA PHE A 46 -6.14 -6.20 5.05
C PHE A 46 -5.66 -6.00 3.61
N ALA A 47 -4.69 -6.79 3.15
CA ALA A 47 -4.17 -6.75 1.78
C ALA A 47 -5.23 -7.11 0.73
N MET A 48 -6.11 -8.07 1.03
CA MET A 48 -7.26 -8.39 0.19
C MET A 48 -8.24 -7.22 0.13
N ASN A 49 -8.57 -6.63 1.29
CA ASN A 49 -9.47 -5.48 1.36
C ASN A 49 -8.91 -4.23 0.66
N ASN A 50 -7.62 -3.95 0.77
CA ASN A 50 -7.01 -2.77 0.15
C ASN A 50 -6.54 -3.00 -1.30
N GLY A 51 -6.76 -4.20 -1.86
CA GLY A 51 -6.41 -4.57 -3.23
C GLY A 51 -4.91 -4.78 -3.51
N THR A 52 -4.05 -4.80 -2.49
CA THR A 52 -2.60 -5.08 -2.66
C THR A 52 -2.27 -6.57 -2.64
N ALA A 53 -3.21 -7.42 -2.20
CA ALA A 53 -3.01 -8.86 -2.24
C ALA A 53 -2.88 -9.37 -3.69
N PRO A 54 -1.81 -10.11 -4.04
CA PRO A 54 -1.70 -10.74 -5.35
C PRO A 54 -2.76 -11.82 -5.50
N VAL A 55 -3.44 -11.86 -6.65
CA VAL A 55 -4.41 -12.92 -6.97
C VAL A 55 -3.73 -13.96 -7.85
N PRO A 56 -3.67 -15.24 -7.44
CA PRO A 56 -3.16 -16.31 -8.30
C PRO A 56 -3.89 -16.32 -9.65
N ALA A 57 -3.12 -16.37 -10.72
CA ALA A 57 -3.60 -16.54 -12.08
C ALA A 57 -2.61 -17.47 -12.80
N SER A 58 -2.95 -18.75 -12.90
CA SER A 58 -2.11 -19.75 -13.57
C SER A 58 -2.92 -20.50 -14.62
N SER A 59 -2.35 -20.65 -15.81
CA SER A 59 -2.78 -21.63 -16.80
C SER A 59 -1.66 -22.66 -16.95
N GLY A 60 -1.88 -23.88 -16.46
CA GLY A 60 -0.86 -24.93 -16.48
C GLY A 60 0.33 -24.65 -15.53
N ASN A 61 1.55 -24.94 -15.98
CA ASN A 61 2.74 -25.03 -15.11
C ASN A 61 3.39 -23.67 -14.74
N GLN A 62 2.76 -22.54 -15.10
CA GLN A 62 3.26 -21.20 -14.74
C GLN A 62 2.39 -20.57 -13.65
N MET A 63 3.00 -20.29 -12.50
CA MET A 63 2.37 -19.55 -11.41
C MET A 63 2.59 -18.06 -11.62
N ARG A 64 1.55 -17.33 -12.05
CA ARG A 64 1.57 -15.86 -12.13
C ARG A 64 0.60 -15.25 -11.14
N HIS A 65 0.78 -13.97 -10.88
CA HIS A 65 -0.14 -13.18 -10.07
C HIS A 65 -0.73 -12.04 -10.89
N ARG A 66 -2.04 -11.83 -10.75
CA ARG A 66 -2.74 -10.67 -11.31
C ARG A 66 -3.11 -9.69 -10.21
N LEU A 67 -3.35 -8.45 -10.62
CA LEU A 67 -3.85 -7.38 -9.76
C LEU A 67 -5.24 -7.72 -9.21
N ASN A 68 -5.44 -7.50 -7.91
CA ASN A 68 -6.76 -7.55 -7.29
C ASN A 68 -7.57 -6.28 -7.62
N ARG A 69 -8.59 -6.41 -8.46
CA ARG A 69 -9.50 -5.30 -8.84
C ARG A 69 -10.72 -5.15 -7.93
N GLY A 70 -10.93 -6.09 -7.00
CA GLY A 70 -12.11 -6.13 -6.11
C GLY A 70 -11.92 -5.45 -4.75
N GLY A 71 -10.69 -5.02 -4.42
CA GLY A 71 -10.42 -4.29 -3.18
C GLY A 71 -10.93 -2.83 -3.20
N ASN A 72 -10.89 -2.18 -2.04
CA ASN A 72 -11.17 -0.77 -1.87
C ASN A 72 -10.18 0.08 -2.68
N ARG A 73 -10.70 0.70 -3.75
CA ARG A 73 -9.90 1.49 -4.70
C ARG A 73 -9.31 2.76 -4.09
N GLN A 74 -9.98 3.37 -3.13
CA GLN A 74 -9.48 4.57 -2.46
C GLN A 74 -8.27 4.24 -1.58
N LEU A 75 -8.37 3.13 -0.84
CA LEU A 75 -7.27 2.62 -0.03
C LEU A 75 -6.11 2.13 -0.91
N ASN A 76 -6.40 1.45 -2.01
CA ASN A 76 -5.40 1.05 -3.00
C ASN A 76 -4.65 2.26 -3.59
N ALA A 77 -5.36 3.30 -3.97
CA ALA A 77 -4.77 4.53 -4.50
C ALA A 77 -3.86 5.23 -3.46
N ALA A 78 -4.25 5.23 -2.18
CA ALA A 78 -3.41 5.76 -1.10
C ALA A 78 -2.12 4.95 -0.96
N MET A 79 -2.21 3.61 -0.91
CA MET A 79 -1.05 2.72 -0.84
C MET A 79 -0.13 2.90 -2.06
N HIS A 80 -0.70 3.02 -3.25
CA HIS A 80 0.06 3.23 -4.48
C HIS A 80 0.85 4.55 -4.47
N ARG A 81 0.23 5.65 -4.02
CA ARG A 81 0.93 6.96 -3.91
C ARG A 81 2.09 6.91 -2.93
N ILE A 82 1.90 6.26 -1.79
CA ILE A 82 2.96 6.07 -0.79
C ILE A 82 4.11 5.29 -1.44
N ALA A 83 3.81 4.15 -2.07
CA ALA A 83 4.80 3.30 -2.71
C ALA A 83 5.59 4.04 -3.81
N VAL A 84 4.91 4.74 -4.73
CA VAL A 84 5.57 5.50 -5.80
C VAL A 84 6.49 6.58 -5.25
N THR A 85 6.07 7.28 -4.19
CA THR A 85 6.89 8.30 -3.54
C THR A 85 8.10 7.70 -2.82
N GLN A 86 7.95 6.52 -2.22
CA GLN A 86 9.07 5.82 -1.60
C GLN A 86 10.06 5.31 -2.64
N LEU A 87 9.59 4.88 -3.81
CA LEU A 87 10.44 4.41 -4.91
C LEU A 87 11.20 5.54 -5.62
N SER A 88 10.66 6.76 -5.64
CA SER A 88 11.34 7.91 -6.23
C SER A 88 12.47 8.45 -5.36
N ARG A 89 12.57 8.02 -4.10
CA ARG A 89 13.56 8.47 -3.13
C ARG A 89 14.58 7.36 -2.80
N PRO A 90 15.83 7.70 -2.45
CA PRO A 90 16.74 6.74 -1.83
C PRO A 90 16.13 6.17 -0.54
N GLY A 91 16.31 4.87 -0.31
CA GLY A 91 15.83 4.22 0.90
C GLY A 91 15.31 2.79 0.67
N PRO A 92 14.72 2.19 1.71
CA PRO A 92 14.48 0.74 1.76
C PRO A 92 13.53 0.23 0.67
N ALA A 93 12.58 1.05 0.20
CA ALA A 93 11.68 0.67 -0.88
C ALA A 93 12.42 0.52 -2.21
N LYS A 94 13.34 1.44 -2.52
CA LYS A 94 14.16 1.39 -3.74
C LYS A 94 15.12 0.22 -3.70
N ASP A 95 15.75 -0.03 -2.55
CA ASP A 95 16.65 -1.17 -2.32
C ASP A 95 15.91 -2.50 -2.44
N TYR A 96 14.68 -2.56 -1.91
CA TYR A 96 13.82 -3.73 -2.02
C TYR A 96 13.49 -4.06 -3.48
N VAL A 97 13.06 -3.08 -4.27
CA VAL A 97 12.74 -3.29 -5.69
C VAL A 97 13.99 -3.63 -6.49
N ALA A 98 15.13 -2.99 -6.23
CA ALA A 98 16.39 -3.34 -6.88
C ALA A 98 16.77 -4.81 -6.63
N ARG A 99 16.61 -5.30 -5.39
CA ARG A 99 16.84 -6.71 -5.04
C ARG A 99 15.87 -7.66 -5.74
N ARG A 100 14.58 -7.30 -5.85
CA ARG A 100 13.58 -8.10 -6.59
C ARG A 100 13.93 -8.24 -8.06
N LEU A 101 14.33 -7.13 -8.70
CA LEU A 101 14.79 -7.11 -10.10
C LEU A 101 16.06 -7.96 -10.28
N ALA A 102 17.02 -7.87 -9.36
CA ALA A 102 18.23 -8.69 -9.38
C ALA A 102 17.94 -10.19 -9.24
N ASN A 103 16.86 -10.56 -8.55
CA ASN A 103 16.39 -11.94 -8.41
C ASN A 103 15.57 -12.43 -9.62
N GLY A 104 15.51 -11.67 -10.71
CA GLY A 104 14.85 -12.06 -11.96
C GLY A 104 13.36 -11.72 -12.05
N ASN A 105 12.80 -10.95 -11.10
CA ASN A 105 11.44 -10.45 -11.23
C ASN A 105 11.34 -9.39 -12.34
N THR A 106 10.24 -9.41 -13.07
CA THR A 106 9.89 -8.30 -13.98
C THR A 106 9.54 -7.04 -13.17
N LYS A 107 9.54 -5.87 -13.82
CA LYS A 107 9.14 -4.60 -13.18
C LYS A 107 7.73 -4.62 -12.58
N THR A 108 6.83 -5.44 -13.13
CA THR A 108 5.45 -5.59 -12.60
C THR A 108 5.41 -6.51 -11.38
N GLU A 109 6.37 -7.42 -11.25
CA GLU A 109 6.47 -8.36 -10.14
C GLU A 109 7.34 -7.83 -8.99
N ALA A 110 8.26 -6.91 -9.27
CA ALA A 110 9.17 -6.29 -8.31
C ALA A 110 8.46 -5.21 -7.48
#